data_AF-A0A7V4ABV7-F1
#
_entry.id   AF-A0A7V4ABV7-F1
#
_cell.length_a   1.000
_cell.length_b   1.000
_cell.length_c   1.000
_cell.angle_alpha   90.00
_cell.angle_beta   90.00
_cell.angle_gamma   90.00
#
_symmetry.space_group_name_H-M   'P 1'
#
loop_
_entity.id
_entity.type
_entity.pdbx_description
1 polymer ?
#
loop_
_entity_poly.entity_id
_entity_poly.type
_entity_poly.pdbx_seq_one_letter_code
_entity_poly.pdbx_strand_id
1 'polypeptide(L)'
;MIIKPENFFLTAGKGKGEYPLIAFDNALKDAKISDYNLLKVSSILPNGVKEKKIIDLPKGSIIFIAYSYLIAEEGLITSACSVAIPQREKDIGVIMEFSGNVSKKEAEEKVKEMAEIAMK
;
A
#
# COMPACT_ATOMS: atom_id res chain seq x y z
N MET A 1 -24.40 -8.49 -1.96
CA MET A 1 -23.67 -7.46 -2.72
C MET A 1 -22.21 -7.86 -2.79
N ILE A 2 -21.63 -7.94 -3.99
CA ILE A 2 -20.20 -8.24 -4.17
C ILE A 2 -19.48 -6.89 -4.27
N ILE A 3 -18.49 -6.66 -3.40
CA ILE A 3 -17.70 -5.44 -3.42
C ILE A 3 -16.40 -5.74 -4.16
N LYS A 4 -16.18 -5.07 -5.29
CA LYS A 4 -14.97 -5.18 -6.12
C LYS A 4 -14.48 -3.78 -6.50
N PRO A 5 -13.28 -3.36 -6.05
CA PRO A 5 -12.70 -2.09 -6.48
C PRO A 5 -12.53 -2.01 -8.00
N GLU A 6 -12.74 -0.84 -8.58
CA GLU A 6 -12.52 -0.56 -10.00
C GLU A 6 -11.22 0.20 -10.28
N ASN A 7 -10.69 0.86 -9.25
CA ASN A 7 -9.46 1.63 -9.32
C ASN A 7 -8.52 1.24 -8.17
N PHE A 8 -7.22 1.35 -8.40
CA PHE A 8 -6.20 1.26 -7.37
C PHE A 8 -5.24 2.44 -7.50
N PHE A 9 -4.49 2.70 -6.44
CA PHE A 9 -3.40 3.66 -6.45
C PHE A 9 -2.33 3.20 -5.46
N LEU A 10 -1.09 3.64 -5.67
CA LEU A 10 -0.01 3.45 -4.72
C LEU A 10 0.29 4.78 -4.02
N THR A 11 0.47 4.71 -2.72
CA THR A 11 0.94 5.83 -1.91
C THR A 11 1.89 5.32 -0.84
N ALA A 12 2.76 6.20 -0.36
CA ALA A 12 3.66 5.94 0.74
C ALA A 12 3.86 7.25 1.50
N GLY A 13 4.12 7.14 2.80
CA GLY A 13 4.37 8.29 3.64
C GLY A 13 5.17 7.91 4.86
N LYS A 14 5.70 8.93 5.53
CA LYS A 14 6.46 8.80 6.77
C LYS A 14 5.95 9.80 7.80
N GLY A 15 6.02 9.43 9.06
CA GLY A 15 5.54 10.24 10.16
C GLY A 15 6.41 10.08 11.39
N LYS A 16 6.45 11.11 12.22
CA LYS A 16 7.01 11.09 13.57
C LYS A 16 5.91 11.45 14.55
N GLY A 17 6.02 10.99 15.79
CA GLY A 17 5.08 11.32 16.85
C GLY A 17 5.59 10.82 18.19
N GLU A 18 5.12 11.43 19.27
CA GLU A 18 5.47 11.02 20.64
C GLU A 18 4.93 9.63 20.98
N TYR A 19 3.86 9.21 20.31
CA TYR A 19 3.27 7.89 20.44
C TYR A 19 3.28 7.15 19.09
N PRO A 20 3.42 5.80 19.08
CA PRO A 20 3.38 5.01 17.85
C PRO A 20 2.15 5.29 16.97
N LEU A 21 0.97 5.45 17.59
CA LEU A 21 -0.27 5.75 16.85
C LEU A 21 -0.24 7.12 16.18
N ILE A 22 0.36 8.13 16.83
CA ILE A 22 0.50 9.47 16.26
C ILE A 22 1.54 9.47 15.13
N ALA A 23 2.64 8.73 15.28
CA ALA A 23 3.62 8.55 14.22
C ALA A 23 2.99 7.87 12.99
N PHE A 24 2.16 6.84 13.21
CA PHE A 24 1.40 6.17 12.15
C PHE A 24 0.40 7.11 11.47
N ASP A 25 -0.42 7.84 12.22
CA ASP A 25 -1.37 8.82 11.67
C ASP A 25 -0.67 9.91 10.84
N ASN A 26 0.46 10.41 11.31
CA ASN A 26 1.27 11.37 10.55
C ASN A 26 1.84 10.76 9.26
N ALA A 27 2.18 9.47 9.25
CA ALA A 27 2.57 8.77 8.02
C ALA A 27 1.39 8.64 7.04
N LEU A 28 0.17 8.40 7.55
CA LEU A 28 -1.04 8.38 6.73
C LEU A 28 -1.39 9.78 6.16
N LYS A 29 -1.10 10.85 6.92
CA LYS A 29 -1.24 12.25 6.45
C LYS A 29 -0.28 12.54 5.31
N ASP A 30 0.99 12.19 5.45
CA ASP A 30 2.01 12.32 4.40
C ASP A 30 1.63 11.49 3.15
N ALA A 31 1.10 10.29 3.36
CA ALA A 31 0.55 9.42 2.31
C ALA A 31 -0.82 9.89 1.74
N LYS A 32 -1.39 10.99 2.24
CA LYS A 32 -2.67 11.58 1.82
C LYS A 32 -3.90 10.67 1.98
N ILE A 33 -3.86 9.76 2.97
CA ILE A 33 -4.95 8.80 3.26
C ILE A 33 -5.47 8.84 4.71
N SER A 34 -4.97 9.74 5.55
CA SER A 34 -5.42 9.86 6.96
C SER A 34 -6.89 10.24 7.14
N ASP A 35 -7.49 10.92 6.17
CA ASP A 35 -8.90 11.35 6.22
C ASP A 35 -9.89 10.22 5.87
N TYR A 36 -9.45 8.96 5.76
CA TYR A 36 -10.28 7.83 5.33
C TYR A 36 -10.23 6.67 6.34
N ASN A 37 -11.27 5.84 6.31
CA ASN A 37 -11.28 4.59 7.08
C ASN A 37 -10.53 3.51 6.29
N LEU A 38 -9.45 2.99 6.86
CA LEU A 38 -8.61 1.97 6.21
C LEU A 38 -9.11 0.57 6.57
N LEU A 39 -9.67 -0.15 5.60
CA LEU A 39 -10.00 -1.57 5.78
C LEU A 39 -8.88 -2.41 5.18
N LYS A 40 -8.09 -3.03 6.05
CA LYS A 40 -6.99 -3.88 5.63
C LYS A 40 -7.53 -5.12 4.90
N VAL A 41 -7.09 -5.33 3.66
CA VAL A 41 -7.41 -6.51 2.85
C VAL A 41 -6.18 -7.39 2.64
N SER A 42 -6.41 -8.58 2.10
CA SER A 42 -5.32 -9.42 1.59
C SER A 42 -4.75 -8.86 0.28
N SER A 43 -3.63 -9.45 -0.11
CA SER A 43 -2.69 -9.03 -1.15
C SER A 43 -3.14 -9.30 -2.60
N ILE A 44 -4.42 -9.08 -2.96
CA ILE A 44 -4.96 -9.35 -4.31
C ILE A 44 -5.40 -8.06 -5.02
N LEU A 45 -4.96 -7.90 -6.27
CA LEU A 45 -5.50 -6.90 -7.20
C LEU A 45 -6.60 -7.55 -8.06
N PRO A 46 -7.85 -7.07 -7.99
CA PRO A 46 -8.90 -7.61 -8.86
C PRO A 46 -8.60 -7.40 -10.35
N ASN A 47 -9.21 -8.22 -11.21
CA ASN A 47 -9.04 -8.11 -12.65
C ASN A 47 -9.76 -6.86 -13.21
N GLY A 48 -9.16 -6.21 -14.22
CA GLY A 48 -9.73 -5.03 -14.91
C GLY A 48 -9.67 -3.71 -14.13
N VAL A 49 -8.91 -3.65 -13.04
CA VAL A 49 -8.75 -2.45 -12.20
C VAL A 49 -7.78 -1.48 -12.86
N LYS A 50 -8.09 -0.17 -12.81
CA LYS A 50 -7.26 0.88 -13.39
C LYS A 50 -6.44 1.61 -12.33
N GLU A 51 -5.19 1.92 -12.64
CA GLU A 51 -4.39 2.79 -11.78
C GLU A 51 -4.90 4.23 -11.89
N LYS A 52 -5.13 4.88 -10.74
CA LYS A 52 -5.43 6.31 -10.63
C LYS A 52 -4.41 6.98 -9.72
N LYS A 53 -4.20 8.28 -9.91
CA LYS A 53 -3.28 9.09 -9.08
C LYS A 53 -3.98 9.87 -7.95
N ILE A 54 -5.31 9.90 -7.97
CA ILE A 54 -6.13 10.65 -7.02
C ILE A 54 -7.22 9.76 -6.44
N ILE A 55 -7.55 10.00 -5.18
CA ILE A 55 -8.68 9.37 -4.50
C ILE A 55 -9.90 10.24 -4.79
N ASP A 56 -10.88 9.67 -5.47
CA ASP A 56 -12.15 10.31 -5.80
C ASP A 56 -13.25 9.76 -4.89
N LEU A 57 -13.06 9.92 -3.58
CA LEU A 57 -14.00 9.49 -2.55
C LEU A 57 -14.17 10.61 -1.52
N PRO A 58 -15.38 10.79 -0.96
CA PRO A 58 -15.55 11.68 0.17
C PRO A 58 -14.66 11.27 1.35
N LYS A 59 -14.10 12.25 2.07
CA LYS A 59 -13.41 12.00 3.35
C LYS A 59 -14.33 11.22 4.30
N GLY A 60 -13.75 10.31 5.07
CA GLY A 60 -14.46 9.36 5.94
C GLY A 60 -14.91 8.08 5.23
N SER A 61 -14.80 7.99 3.90
CA SER A 61 -15.11 6.76 3.16
C SER A 61 -14.16 5.62 3.54
N ILE A 62 -14.61 4.38 3.33
CA ILE A 62 -13.77 3.19 3.50
C ILE A 62 -12.91 3.01 2.25
N ILE A 63 -11.60 2.84 2.45
CA ILE A 63 -10.64 2.42 1.43
C ILE A 63 -10.20 1.00 1.77
N PHE A 64 -10.41 0.07 0.84
CA PHE A 64 -9.80 -1.26 0.89
C PHE A 64 -8.31 -1.11 0.58
N ILE A 65 -7.44 -1.50 1.51
CA ILE A 65 -6.00 -1.24 1.39
C ILE A 65 -5.16 -2.43 1.85
N ALA A 66 -4.11 -2.74 1.08
CA ALA A 66 -2.98 -3.54 1.55
C ALA A 66 -1.85 -2.56 1.90
N TYR A 67 -1.31 -2.67 3.11
CA TYR A 67 -0.20 -1.83 3.57
C TYR A 67 0.67 -2.54 4.62
N SER A 68 1.98 -2.29 4.51
CA SER A 68 2.97 -2.52 5.55
C SER A 68 3.41 -1.18 6.16
N TYR A 69 3.83 -1.23 7.42
CA TYR A 69 4.49 -0.11 8.08
C TYR A 69 5.46 -0.64 9.13
N LEU A 70 6.44 0.17 9.48
CA LEU A 70 7.36 -0.09 10.58
C LEU A 70 7.42 1.16 11.45
N ILE A 71 7.58 0.95 12.76
CA ILE A 71 7.78 2.01 13.75
C ILE A 71 9.06 1.68 14.49
N ALA A 72 9.92 2.68 14.65
CA ALA A 72 11.14 2.58 15.44
C ALA A 72 11.36 3.92 16.14
N GLU A 73 12.00 3.89 17.31
CA GLU A 73 12.41 5.11 18.03
C GLU A 73 13.59 5.78 17.34
N GLU A 74 14.54 4.97 16.85
CA GLU A 74 15.75 5.42 16.17
C GLU A 74 16.09 4.55 14.95
N GLY A 75 16.96 5.08 14.08
CA GLY A 75 17.48 4.36 12.92
C GLY A 75 16.67 4.52 11.64
N LEU A 76 17.15 3.87 10.58
CA LEU A 76 16.49 3.86 9.28
C LEU A 76 15.38 2.80 9.27
N ILE A 77 14.19 3.22 8.84
CA ILE A 77 13.07 2.34 8.54
C ILE A 77 12.54 2.64 7.15
N THR A 78 12.09 1.61 6.45
CA THR A 78 11.50 1.70 5.12
C THR A 78 10.29 0.80 5.04
N SER A 79 9.25 1.25 4.35
CA SER A 79 8.12 0.44 3.91
C SER A 79 7.94 0.63 2.40
N ALA A 80 7.62 -0.44 1.69
CA ALA A 80 7.39 -0.45 0.26
C ALA A 80 6.21 -1.37 -0.08
N CYS A 81 5.50 -1.02 -1.14
CA CYS A 81 4.47 -1.87 -1.72
C CYS A 81 4.66 -1.93 -3.25
N SER A 82 4.32 -3.06 -3.84
CA SER A 82 4.28 -3.24 -5.30
C SER A 82 2.93 -3.83 -5.71
N VAL A 83 2.56 -3.60 -6.96
CA VAL A 83 1.38 -4.19 -7.58
C VAL A 83 1.82 -4.89 -8.85
N ALA A 84 1.60 -6.20 -8.91
CA ALA A 84 1.85 -7.01 -10.09
C ALA A 84 0.56 -7.06 -10.92
N ILE A 85 0.58 -6.48 -12.11
CA ILE A 85 -0.58 -6.41 -13.00
C ILE A 85 -0.45 -7.53 -14.04
N PRO A 86 -1.44 -8.43 -14.18
CA PRO A 86 -1.38 -9.50 -15.16
C PRO A 86 -1.48 -8.96 -16.59
N GLN A 87 -0.87 -9.67 -17.54
CA GLN A 87 -0.98 -9.34 -18.96
C GLN A 87 -2.39 -9.58 -19.52
N ARG A 88 -3.10 -10.60 -19.02
CA ARG A 88 -4.47 -10.91 -19.44
C ARG A 88 -5.47 -10.22 -18.52
N GLU A 89 -6.38 -9.44 -19.09
CA GLU A 89 -7.39 -8.67 -18.34
C GLU A 89 -8.35 -9.51 -17.46
N LYS A 90 -8.45 -10.82 -17.73
CA LYS A 90 -9.29 -11.75 -16.97
C LYS A 90 -8.59 -12.31 -15.72
N ASP A 91 -7.26 -12.22 -15.66
CA ASP A 91 -6.49 -12.72 -14.53
C ASP A 91 -6.47 -11.67 -13.40
N ILE A 92 -6.23 -12.14 -12.18
CA ILE A 92 -6.01 -11.28 -11.01
C ILE A 92 -4.54 -10.92 -10.90
N GLY A 93 -4.25 -9.76 -10.32
CA GLY A 93 -2.91 -9.38 -9.90
C GLY A 93 -2.68 -9.65 -8.43
N VAL A 94 -1.46 -9.35 -7.97
CA VAL A 94 -1.07 -9.46 -6.56
C VAL A 94 -0.46 -8.16 -6.08
N ILE A 95 -0.60 -7.91 -4.78
CA ILE A 95 -0.02 -6.76 -4.10
C ILE A 95 1.04 -7.30 -3.15
N MET A 96 2.28 -6.81 -3.19
CA MET A 96 3.30 -7.24 -2.23
C MET A 96 3.72 -6.09 -1.35
N GLU A 97 3.97 -6.39 -0.09
CA GLU A 97 4.26 -5.42 0.96
C GLU A 97 5.54 -5.82 1.67
N PHE A 98 6.40 -4.85 1.98
CA PHE A 98 7.62 -5.08 2.74
C PHE A 98 7.87 -3.91 3.67
N SER A 99 8.35 -4.20 4.87
CA SER A 99 8.91 -3.18 5.74
C SER A 99 10.14 -3.70 6.48
N GLY A 100 11.16 -2.86 6.64
CA GLY A 100 12.40 -3.24 7.29
C GLY A 100 13.42 -2.12 7.38
N ASN A 101 14.53 -2.39 8.05
CA ASN A 101 15.65 -1.46 8.25
C ASN A 101 16.64 -1.53 7.08
N VAL A 102 16.17 -1.20 5.88
CA VAL A 102 16.95 -1.23 4.63
C VAL A 102 16.78 0.08 3.87
N SER A 103 17.61 0.31 2.85
CA SER A 103 17.45 1.47 1.98
C SER A 103 16.13 1.43 1.19
N LYS A 104 15.65 2.61 0.74
CA LYS A 104 14.49 2.71 -0.15
C LYS A 104 14.63 1.80 -1.38
N LYS A 105 15.82 1.82 -1.99
CA LYS A 105 16.13 1.05 -3.19
C LYS A 105 16.01 -0.45 -2.94
N GLU A 106 16.59 -0.94 -1.85
CA GLU A 106 16.51 -2.37 -1.47
C GLU A 106 15.07 -2.80 -1.18
N ALA A 107 14.28 -1.97 -0.49
CA ALA A 107 12.88 -2.29 -0.23
C ALA A 107 12.06 -2.37 -1.53
N GLU A 108 12.27 -1.43 -2.46
CA GLU A 108 11.63 -1.45 -3.79
C GLU A 108 12.03 -2.67 -4.61
N GLU A 109 13.31 -3.06 -4.61
CA GLU A 109 13.80 -4.26 -5.28
C GLU A 109 13.16 -5.52 -4.69
N LYS A 110 13.09 -5.63 -3.36
CA LYS A 110 12.44 -6.76 -2.67
C LYS A 110 10.95 -6.91 -3.03
N VAL A 111 10.17 -5.82 -2.99
CA VAL A 111 8.74 -5.93 -3.33
C VAL A 111 8.50 -6.22 -4.80
N LYS A 112 9.39 -5.78 -5.70
CA LYS A 112 9.34 -6.15 -7.12
C LYS A 112 9.65 -7.63 -7.31
N GLU A 113 10.70 -8.13 -6.68
CA GLU A 113 11.06 -9.56 -6.72
C GLU A 113 9.94 -10.44 -6.18
N MET A 114 9.35 -10.09 -5.03
CA MET A 114 8.20 -10.83 -4.47
C MET A 114 7.01 -10.86 -5.43
N ALA A 115 6.71 -9.73 -6.10
CA ALA A 115 5.64 -9.64 -7.07
C ALA A 115 5.91 -10.48 -8.31
N GLU A 116 7.14 -10.47 -8.83
CA GLU A 116 7.55 -11.30 -9.96
C GLU A 116 7.49 -12.80 -9.63
N ILE A 117 7.91 -13.20 -8.43
CA ILE A 117 7.82 -14.60 -7.97
C ILE A 117 6.36 -15.05 -7.88
N ALA A 118 5.46 -14.22 -7.37
CA ALA A 118 4.06 -14.59 -7.18
C ALA A 118 3.23 -14.61 -8.47
N MET A 119 3.73 -14.00 -9.55
CA MET A 119 3.09 -14.02 -10.87
C MET A 119 3.63 -15.12 -11.81
N LYS A 120 4.60 -15.92 -11.35
CA LYS A 120 5.09 -17.12 -12.05
C LYS A 120 4.18 -18.31 -11.77
#